data_AF-A0A4R1KQG3-F1
#
_entry.id   AF-A0A4R1KQG3-F1
#
_cell.length_a   1.000
_cell.length_b   1.000
_cell.length_c   1.000
_cell.angle_alpha   90.00
_cell.angle_beta   90.00
_cell.angle_gamma   90.00
#
_symmetry.space_group_name_H-M   'P 1'
#
loop_
_entity.id
_entity.type
_entity.pdbx_description
1 polymer ?
#
loop_
_entity_poly.entity_id
_entity_poly.type
_entity_poly.pdbx_seq_one_letter_code
_entity_poly.pdbx_strand_id
1 'polypeptide(L)'
;MLNKRSVFLLFCLSFVVLGFSQTQKDSTQNTTVDELSIDKALLSKKEIDPLRPSKAAFYSAILPGLGQAYNKKYWKIPIVLGGLTGGILVYDFNNKQYNRYRDAFKRRLAGFTDDEFFGTGTTPFISDDALIRAQRQFRRNRDIAMLVTIGIYALNIIDANVDAHLLQFNVDENLAMRPHFQYNPMENSSDLGVTLNFKF
;
A
#
# COMPACT_ATOMS: atom_id res chain seq x y z
N MET A 1 17.36 2.90 -30.46
CA MET A 1 17.15 4.07 -29.58
C MET A 1 15.67 4.14 -29.24
N LEU A 2 15.28 3.79 -28.01
CA LEU A 2 13.88 3.68 -27.61
C LEU A 2 13.28 5.08 -27.43
N ASN A 3 12.26 5.44 -28.21
CA ASN A 3 11.67 6.77 -28.22
C ASN A 3 10.98 7.04 -26.87
N LYS A 4 11.31 8.16 -26.21
CA LYS A 4 10.80 8.52 -24.86
C LYS A 4 9.26 8.54 -24.80
N ARG A 5 8.60 8.89 -25.91
CA ARG A 5 7.13 8.87 -26.04
C ARG A 5 6.56 7.45 -26.08
N SER A 6 7.28 6.52 -26.71
CA SER A 6 6.90 5.10 -26.76
C SER A 6 7.05 4.43 -25.40
N VAL A 7 8.05 4.80 -24.60
CA VAL A 7 8.23 4.31 -23.21
C VAL A 7 7.10 4.79 -22.31
N PHE A 8 6.68 6.06 -22.45
CA PHE A 8 5.57 6.63 -21.69
C PHE A 8 4.24 5.95 -22.03
N LEU A 9 3.98 5.69 -23.32
CA LEU A 9 2.81 4.94 -23.76
C LEU A 9 2.81 3.49 -23.25
N LEU A 10 3.97 2.83 -23.21
CA LEU A 10 4.09 1.46 -22.68
C LEU A 10 3.86 1.42 -21.16
N PHE A 11 4.31 2.45 -20.43
CA PHE A 11 4.05 2.62 -19.01
C PHE A 11 2.55 2.85 -18.71
N CYS A 12 1.88 3.71 -19.49
CA CYS A 12 0.43 3.90 -19.40
C CYS A 12 -0.37 2.62 -19.76
N LEU A 13 0.07 1.86 -20.76
CA LEU A 13 -0.57 0.59 -21.13
C LEU A 13 -0.45 -0.45 -20.01
N SER A 14 0.67 -0.47 -19.27
CA SER A 14 0.86 -1.37 -18.12
C SER A 14 -0.09 -1.06 -16.95
N PHE A 15 -0.51 0.19 -16.78
CA PHE A 15 -1.44 0.60 -15.72
C PHE A 15 -2.89 0.17 -16.02
N VAL A 16 -3.27 0.04 -17.29
CA VAL A 16 -4.61 -0.43 -17.70
C VAL A 16 -4.78 -1.94 -17.46
N VAL A 17 -3.70 -2.73 -17.56
CA VAL A 17 -3.74 -4.19 -17.33
C VAL A 17 -3.95 -4.52 -15.83
N LEU A 18 -3.55 -3.63 -14.92
CA LEU A 18 -3.78 -3.81 -13.47
C LEU A 18 -5.21 -3.45 -13.02
N GLY A 19 -6.03 -2.85 -13.89
CA GLY A 19 -7.40 -2.43 -13.59
C GLY A 19 -8.45 -3.56 -13.59
N PHE A 20 -8.10 -4.78 -14.03
CA PHE A 20 -9.06 -5.89 -14.20
C PHE A 20 -9.00 -7.01 -13.16
N SER A 21 -8.23 -6.88 -12.07
CA SER A 21 -8.09 -7.99 -11.10
C SER A 21 -9.00 -7.87 -9.88
N GLN A 22 -10.30 -7.65 -10.11
CA GLN A 22 -11.34 -8.05 -9.15
C GLN A 22 -12.36 -8.97 -9.82
N THR A 23 -11.96 -10.21 -10.08
CA THR A 23 -12.89 -11.33 -10.09
C THR A 23 -13.11 -11.75 -8.63
N GLN A 24 -14.12 -11.15 -7.99
CA GLN A 24 -14.79 -11.82 -6.90
C GLN A 24 -15.35 -13.12 -7.51
N LYS A 25 -14.87 -14.27 -7.05
CA LYS A 25 -15.51 -15.57 -7.35
C LYS A 25 -16.88 -15.54 -6.69
N ASP A 26 -17.84 -14.97 -7.39
CA ASP A 26 -19.25 -15.17 -7.09
C ASP A 26 -19.59 -16.61 -7.50
N SER A 27 -20.10 -17.39 -6.56
CA SER A 27 -20.37 -18.81 -6.76
C SER A 27 -21.77 -18.96 -7.35
N THR A 28 -21.99 -18.45 -8.56
CA THR A 28 -23.18 -18.82 -9.33
C THR A 28 -22.88 -20.15 -10.03
N GLN A 29 -23.01 -21.25 -9.30
CA GLN A 29 -23.16 -22.55 -9.93
C GLN A 29 -24.59 -22.65 -10.47
N ASN A 30 -24.70 -22.88 -11.78
CA ASN A 30 -25.95 -23.33 -12.39
C ASN A 30 -26.36 -24.65 -11.75
N THR A 31 -27.44 -24.62 -10.98
CA THR A 31 -28.06 -25.80 -10.39
C THR A 31 -28.53 -26.73 -11.50
N THR A 32 -27.80 -27.82 -11.72
CA THR A 32 -28.42 -29.09 -12.07
C THR A 32 -28.32 -29.96 -10.84
N VAL A 33 -29.47 -30.47 -10.44
CA VAL A 33 -29.72 -31.18 -9.19
C VAL A 33 -28.87 -32.44 -9.16
N ASP A 34 -27.83 -32.44 -8.32
CA ASP A 34 -27.26 -33.67 -7.77
C ASP A 34 -27.23 -33.48 -6.25
N GLU A 35 -28.33 -33.91 -5.66
CA GLU A 35 -28.56 -34.03 -4.22
C GLU A 35 -27.46 -34.95 -3.64
N LEU A 36 -26.94 -34.62 -2.44
CA LEU A 36 -26.03 -35.44 -1.60
C LEU A 36 -24.52 -35.15 -1.63
N SER A 37 -24.11 -33.88 -1.74
CA SER A 37 -22.76 -33.46 -1.29
C SER A 37 -22.69 -32.06 -0.66
N ILE A 38 -23.79 -31.57 -0.10
CA ILE A 38 -23.91 -30.17 0.38
C ILE A 38 -23.35 -29.98 1.81
N ASP A 39 -23.30 -31.04 2.63
CA ASP A 39 -23.03 -30.89 4.07
C ASP A 39 -21.56 -30.66 4.44
N LYS A 40 -20.60 -31.10 3.62
CA LYS A 40 -19.16 -30.92 3.94
C LYS A 40 -18.60 -29.56 3.53
N ALA A 41 -19.20 -28.92 2.53
CA ALA A 41 -18.76 -27.60 2.06
C ALA A 41 -19.26 -26.46 2.96
N LEU A 42 -20.43 -26.61 3.59
CA LEU A 42 -21.01 -25.63 4.51
C LEU A 42 -20.45 -25.69 5.94
N LEU A 43 -19.75 -26.77 6.30
CA LEU A 43 -19.17 -26.98 7.64
C LEU A 43 -17.66 -26.77 7.72
N SER A 44 -17.02 -26.30 6.65
CA SER A 44 -15.61 -25.89 6.74
C SER A 44 -15.52 -24.52 7.41
N LYS A 45 -15.78 -24.48 8.72
CA LYS A 45 -15.46 -23.34 9.56
C LYS A 45 -13.96 -23.11 9.38
N LYS A 46 -13.60 -22.06 8.64
CA LYS A 46 -12.21 -21.69 8.39
C LYS A 46 -11.49 -21.64 9.74
N GLU A 47 -10.57 -22.58 9.96
CA GLU A 47 -9.84 -22.65 11.20
C GLU A 47 -9.09 -21.32 11.43
N ILE A 48 -9.25 -20.78 12.63
CA ILE A 48 -8.55 -19.58 13.06
C ILE A 48 -7.09 -19.99 13.29
N ASP A 49 -6.17 -19.55 12.43
CA ASP A 49 -4.74 -19.70 12.68
C ASP A 49 -4.24 -18.48 13.48
N PRO A 50 -3.96 -18.63 14.79
CA PRO A 50 -3.53 -17.53 15.65
C PRO A 50 -2.16 -16.95 15.24
N LEU A 51 -1.37 -17.65 14.44
CA LEU A 51 -0.06 -17.18 13.96
C LEU A 51 -0.16 -16.36 12.67
N ARG A 52 -1.33 -16.22 12.04
CA ARG A 52 -1.46 -15.41 10.81
C ARG A 52 -1.01 -13.96 11.00
N PRO A 53 -1.32 -13.25 12.10
CA PRO A 53 -0.90 -11.86 12.29
C PRO A 53 0.62 -11.73 12.39
N SER A 54 1.27 -12.59 13.17
CA SER A 54 2.73 -12.60 13.29
C SER A 54 3.42 -12.98 11.98
N LYS A 55 2.89 -13.94 11.21
CA LYS A 55 3.39 -14.28 9.87
C LYS A 55 3.25 -13.11 8.89
N ALA A 56 2.09 -12.44 8.87
CA ALA A 56 1.86 -11.28 8.00
C ALA A 56 2.85 -10.13 8.32
N ALA A 57 3.04 -9.83 9.61
CA ALA A 57 4.01 -8.85 10.07
C ALA A 57 5.44 -9.23 9.64
N PHE A 58 5.83 -10.49 9.86
CA PHE A 58 7.16 -10.99 9.49
C PHE A 58 7.42 -10.89 7.99
N TYR A 59 6.44 -11.25 7.15
CA TYR A 59 6.57 -11.10 5.70
C TYR A 59 6.73 -9.63 5.31
N SER A 60 5.93 -8.72 5.86
CA SER A 60 6.08 -7.27 5.62
C SER A 60 7.42 -6.70 6.10
N ALA A 61 8.03 -7.30 7.12
CA ALA A 61 9.35 -6.91 7.61
C ALA A 61 10.46 -7.35 6.64
N ILE A 62 10.38 -8.54 6.05
CA ILE A 62 11.38 -8.98 5.06
C ILE A 62 11.32 -8.09 3.81
N LEU A 63 10.13 -7.92 3.25
CA LEU A 63 9.95 -7.11 2.05
C LEU A 63 8.64 -6.32 2.13
N PRO A 64 8.69 -4.99 1.93
CA PRO A 64 7.52 -4.14 2.06
C PRO A 64 6.36 -4.58 1.17
N GLY A 65 5.17 -4.73 1.74
CA GLY A 65 3.98 -5.18 1.02
C GLY A 65 3.78 -6.71 0.95
N LEU A 66 4.74 -7.56 1.36
CA LEU A 66 4.51 -9.01 1.37
C LEU A 66 3.44 -9.44 2.36
N GLY A 67 3.35 -8.82 3.53
CA GLY A 67 2.25 -9.10 4.48
C GLY A 67 0.89 -8.75 3.89
N GLN A 68 0.82 -7.70 3.06
CA GLN A 68 -0.40 -7.35 2.33
C GLN A 68 -0.75 -8.40 1.26
N ALA A 69 0.25 -8.93 0.55
CA ALA A 69 0.07 -10.05 -0.36
C ALA A 69 -0.42 -11.32 0.37
N TYR A 70 0.15 -11.62 1.54
CA TYR A 70 -0.28 -12.73 2.40
C TYR A 70 -1.73 -12.56 2.86
N ASN A 71 -2.13 -11.33 3.20
CA ASN A 71 -3.50 -10.97 3.56
C ASN A 71 -4.45 -10.87 2.35
N LYS A 72 -3.98 -11.15 1.13
CA LYS A 72 -4.73 -10.99 -0.14
C LYS A 72 -5.20 -9.56 -0.41
N LYS A 73 -4.57 -8.55 0.20
CA LYS A 73 -4.86 -7.12 0.02
C LYS A 73 -3.88 -6.47 -0.95
N TYR A 74 -3.84 -6.96 -2.18
CA TYR A 74 -2.87 -6.53 -3.19
C TYR A 74 -2.94 -5.04 -3.54
N TRP A 75 -4.13 -4.43 -3.45
CA TRP A 75 -4.33 -3.01 -3.76
C TRP A 75 -3.54 -2.06 -2.84
N LYS A 76 -3.16 -2.51 -1.63
CA LYS A 76 -2.34 -1.72 -0.69
C LYS A 76 -0.85 -1.72 -1.07
N ILE A 77 -0.40 -2.70 -1.86
CA ILE A 77 1.02 -2.87 -2.21
C ILE A 77 1.57 -1.66 -2.98
N PRO A 78 0.89 -1.12 -4.03
CA PRO A 78 1.34 0.10 -4.70
C PRO A 78 1.46 1.30 -3.77
N ILE A 79 0.60 1.40 -2.75
CA ILE A 79 0.63 2.51 -1.79
C ILE A 79 1.87 2.41 -0.90
N VAL A 80 2.16 1.23 -0.36
CA VAL A 80 3.37 0.97 0.44
C VAL A 80 4.63 1.26 -0.38
N LEU A 81 4.71 0.71 -1.59
CA LEU A 81 5.84 0.93 -2.48
C LEU A 81 5.97 2.40 -2.87
N GLY A 82 4.87 3.09 -3.14
CA GLY A 82 4.86 4.52 -3.44
C GLY A 82 5.37 5.36 -2.28
N GLY A 83 4.93 5.09 -1.05
CA GLY A 83 5.39 5.78 0.14
C GLY A 83 6.88 5.59 0.40
N LEU A 84 7.38 4.36 0.31
CA LEU A 84 8.80 4.06 0.50
C LEU A 84 9.68 4.63 -0.61
N THR A 85 9.29 4.42 -1.86
CA THR A 85 10.04 4.94 -3.01
C THR A 85 10.08 6.46 -2.98
N GLY A 86 8.95 7.11 -2.69
CA GLY A 86 8.88 8.56 -2.52
C GLY A 86 9.80 9.06 -1.41
N GLY A 87 9.78 8.42 -0.25
CA GLY A 87 10.67 8.75 0.87
C GLY A 87 12.16 8.62 0.52
N ILE A 88 12.55 7.54 -0.17
CA ILE A 88 13.92 7.30 -0.64
C ILE A 88 14.35 8.36 -1.66
N LEU A 89 13.50 8.71 -2.62
CA LEU A 89 13.80 9.73 -3.63
C LEU A 89 13.98 11.11 -2.99
N VAL A 90 13.13 11.48 -2.03
CA VAL A 90 13.27 12.73 -1.29
C VAL A 90 14.56 12.73 -0.47
N TYR A 91 14.90 11.62 0.19
CA TYR A 91 16.16 11.48 0.91
C TYR A 91 17.37 11.68 -0.02
N ASP A 92 17.41 10.98 -1.15
CA ASP A 92 18.52 11.04 -2.11
C ASP A 92 18.69 12.45 -2.69
N PHE A 93 17.57 13.08 -3.06
CA PHE A 93 17.59 14.47 -3.53
C PHE A 93 18.21 15.43 -2.50
N ASN A 94 17.73 15.37 -1.25
CA ASN A 94 18.24 16.25 -0.20
C ASN A 94 19.71 15.94 0.15
N ASN A 95 20.12 14.67 0.11
CA ASN A 95 21.51 14.27 0.34
C ASN A 95 22.45 14.79 -0.77
N LYS A 96 22.02 14.70 -2.04
CA LYS A 96 22.75 15.25 -3.18
C LYS A 96 22.91 16.76 -3.08
N GLN A 97 21.83 17.49 -2.78
CA GLN A 97 21.92 18.95 -2.59
C GLN A 97 22.81 19.29 -1.40
N TYR A 98 22.68 18.59 -0.27
CA TYR A 98 23.57 18.78 0.87
C TYR A 98 25.04 18.63 0.50
N ASN A 99 25.41 17.56 -0.20
CA ASN A 99 26.79 17.33 -0.64
C ASN A 99 27.26 18.43 -1.60
N ARG A 100 26.41 18.83 -2.55
CA ARG A 100 26.68 19.90 -3.52
C ARG A 100 27.06 21.22 -2.84
N TYR A 101 26.24 21.71 -1.90
CA TYR A 101 26.56 22.94 -1.15
C TYR A 101 27.74 22.78 -0.19
N ARG A 102 27.91 21.60 0.41
CA ARG A 102 29.06 21.29 1.28
C ARG A 102 30.37 21.31 0.51
N ASP A 103 30.39 20.74 -0.69
CA ASP A 103 31.60 20.61 -1.49
C ASP A 103 32.03 21.97 -2.04
N ALA A 104 31.08 22.81 -2.47
CA ALA A 104 31.35 24.22 -2.79
C ALA A 104 31.95 24.99 -1.60
N PHE A 105 31.34 24.87 -0.41
CA PHE A 105 31.85 25.53 0.80
C PHE A 105 33.27 25.06 1.16
N LYS A 106 33.55 23.76 1.05
CA LYS A 106 34.89 23.20 1.26
C LYS A 106 35.92 23.77 0.27
N ARG A 107 35.55 23.97 -1.00
CA ARG A 107 36.45 24.57 -1.99
C ARG A 107 36.81 26.01 -1.64
N ARG A 108 35.83 26.80 -1.19
CA ARG A 108 36.07 28.19 -0.74
C ARG A 108 36.96 28.28 0.48
N LEU A 109 36.79 27.36 1.44
CA LEU A 109 37.69 27.25 2.59
C LEU A 109 39.13 26.91 2.18
N ALA A 110 39.32 26.22 1.05
CA ALA A 110 40.63 25.96 0.47
C ALA A 110 41.19 27.12 -0.37
N GLY A 111 40.49 28.26 -0.41
CA GLY A 111 40.91 29.47 -1.13
C GLY A 111 40.53 29.50 -2.61
N PHE A 112 39.77 28.52 -3.11
CA PHE A 112 39.31 28.51 -4.51
C PHE A 112 38.03 29.32 -4.69
N THR A 113 37.88 29.95 -5.86
CA THR A 113 36.71 30.75 -6.27
C THR A 113 36.02 30.17 -7.52
N ASP A 114 36.22 28.86 -7.76
CA ASP A 114 35.80 28.16 -8.97
C ASP A 114 34.53 27.31 -8.80
N ASP A 115 33.82 27.45 -7.68
CA ASP A 115 32.60 26.69 -7.43
C ASP A 115 31.40 27.21 -8.24
N GLU A 116 30.45 26.32 -8.48
CA GLU A 116 29.23 26.59 -9.26
C GLU A 116 28.35 27.72 -8.70
N PHE A 117 28.54 28.13 -7.44
CA PHE A 117 27.80 29.20 -6.79
C PHE A 117 28.60 30.50 -6.67
N PHE A 118 29.83 30.54 -7.20
CA PHE A 118 30.68 31.72 -7.19
C PHE A 118 30.29 32.68 -8.33
N GLY A 119 30.12 32.17 -9.55
CA GLY A 119 29.83 32.97 -10.74
C GLY A 119 31.09 33.53 -11.41
N THR A 120 30.92 34.46 -12.35
CA THR A 120 32.00 34.97 -13.23
C THR A 120 32.74 36.20 -12.68
N GLY A 121 32.35 36.70 -11.50
CA GLY A 121 32.89 37.92 -10.89
C GLY A 121 33.94 37.67 -9.81
N THR A 122 34.40 38.74 -9.16
CA THR A 122 35.29 38.70 -7.99
C THR A 122 34.52 38.48 -6.67
N THR A 123 33.20 38.67 -6.68
CA THR A 123 32.31 38.43 -5.54
C THR A 123 31.44 37.21 -5.81
N PRO A 124 31.21 36.35 -4.80
CA PRO A 124 30.41 35.16 -4.98
C PRO A 124 28.92 35.50 -5.12
N PHE A 125 28.24 34.88 -6.09
CA PHE A 125 26.79 35.03 -6.29
C PHE A 125 25.98 34.54 -5.08
N ILE A 126 26.40 33.43 -4.47
CA ILE A 126 25.88 32.95 -3.18
C ILE A 126 26.96 33.14 -2.13
N SER A 127 26.67 33.84 -1.03
CA SER A 127 27.62 34.01 0.07
C SER A 127 27.88 32.73 0.85
N ASP A 128 28.98 32.69 1.60
CA ASP A 128 29.33 31.54 2.44
C ASP A 128 28.27 31.25 3.51
N ASP A 129 27.70 32.29 4.11
CA ASP A 129 26.58 32.15 5.05
C ASP A 129 25.36 31.51 4.39
N ALA A 130 25.09 31.86 3.12
CA ALA A 130 24.00 31.26 2.36
C ALA A 130 24.28 29.78 2.04
N LEU A 131 25.53 29.41 1.71
CA LEU A 131 25.94 28.01 1.56
C LEU A 131 25.73 27.21 2.85
N ILE A 132 26.13 27.77 4.01
CA ILE A 132 25.95 27.12 5.31
C ILE A 132 24.46 26.96 5.64
N ARG A 133 23.63 27.98 5.39
CA ARG A 133 22.17 27.88 5.57
C ARG A 133 21.57 26.79 4.68
N ALA A 134 21.96 26.73 3.40
CA ALA A 134 21.51 25.71 2.47
C ALA A 134 21.91 24.30 2.94
N GLN A 135 23.17 24.10 3.36
CA GLN A 135 23.62 22.83 3.93
C GLN A 135 22.78 22.39 5.13
N ARG A 136 22.52 23.30 6.09
CA ARG A 136 21.68 22.99 7.26
C ARG A 136 20.26 22.61 6.87
N GLN A 137 19.69 23.31 5.90
CA GLN A 137 18.36 23.04 5.38
C GLN A 137 18.26 21.64 4.74
N PHE A 138 19.16 21.34 3.80
CA PHE A 138 19.15 20.05 3.10
C PHE A 138 19.53 18.89 4.01
N ARG A 139 20.42 19.09 4.97
CA ARG A 139 20.71 18.09 6.01
C ARG A 139 19.45 17.77 6.82
N ARG A 140 18.77 18.79 7.36
CA ARG A 140 17.54 18.61 8.14
C ARG A 140 16.46 17.89 7.33
N ASN A 141 16.25 18.30 6.09
CA ASN A 141 15.25 17.68 5.21
C ASN A 141 15.59 16.23 4.87
N ARG A 142 16.87 15.91 4.63
CA ARG A 142 17.33 14.53 4.43
C ARG A 142 17.04 13.68 5.67
N ASP A 143 17.37 14.19 6.85
CA ASP A 143 17.19 13.45 8.10
C ASP A 143 15.70 13.24 8.41
N ILE A 144 14.85 14.25 8.15
CA ILE A 144 13.38 14.11 8.22
C ILE A 144 12.89 13.06 7.21
N ALA A 145 13.36 13.10 5.96
CA ALA A 145 12.95 12.14 4.93
C ALA A 145 13.31 10.70 5.33
N MET A 146 14.49 10.50 5.93
CA MET A 146 14.90 9.20 6.47
C MET A 146 13.95 8.73 7.57
N LEU A 147 13.65 9.59 8.55
CA LEU A 147 12.74 9.25 9.66
C LEU A 147 11.32 8.93 9.16
N VAL A 148 10.78 9.73 8.25
CA VAL A 148 9.46 9.49 7.65
C VAL A 148 9.45 8.18 6.87
N THR A 149 10.50 7.88 6.10
CA THR A 149 10.61 6.62 5.34
C THR A 149 10.62 5.41 6.27
N ILE A 150 11.39 5.48 7.37
CA ILE A 150 11.41 4.43 8.40
C ILE A 150 10.03 4.31 9.07
N GLY A 151 9.36 5.42 9.33
CA GLY A 151 8.00 5.45 9.87
C GLY A 151 6.99 4.76 8.94
N ILE A 152 7.04 5.03 7.63
CA ILE A 152 6.21 4.37 6.62
C ILE A 152 6.50 2.87 6.58
N TYR A 153 7.77 2.48 6.65
CA TYR A 153 8.17 1.06 6.68
C TYR A 153 7.59 0.34 7.89
N ALA A 154 7.71 0.93 9.09
CA ALA A 154 7.12 0.40 10.31
C ALA A 154 5.59 0.33 10.23
N LEU A 155 4.94 1.36 9.70
CA LEU A 155 3.49 1.41 9.52
C LEU A 155 3.01 0.30 8.58
N ASN A 156 3.75 -0.01 7.52
CA ASN A 156 3.45 -1.14 6.62
C ASN A 156 3.44 -2.50 7.35
N ILE A 157 4.36 -2.70 8.30
CA ILE A 157 4.42 -3.93 9.10
C ILE A 157 3.21 -4.01 10.03
N ILE A 158 2.91 -2.91 10.74
CA ILE A 158 1.80 -2.82 11.69
C ILE A 158 0.46 -3.01 10.96
N ASP A 159 0.26 -2.34 9.81
CA ASP A 159 -0.97 -2.45 9.03
C ASP A 159 -1.22 -3.89 8.57
N ALA A 160 -0.18 -4.60 8.11
CA ALA A 160 -0.30 -6.01 7.75
C ALA A 160 -0.64 -6.92 8.95
N ASN A 161 -0.09 -6.63 10.13
CA ASN A 161 -0.41 -7.35 11.35
C ASN A 161 -1.88 -7.16 11.76
N VAL A 162 -2.34 -5.91 11.81
CA VAL A 162 -3.72 -5.55 12.19
C VAL A 162 -4.71 -6.14 11.19
N ASP A 163 -4.44 -6.03 9.89
CA ASP A 163 -5.29 -6.60 8.85
C ASP A 163 -5.45 -8.11 8.99
N ALA A 164 -4.36 -8.82 9.28
CA ALA A 164 -4.40 -10.25 9.49
C ALA A 164 -5.21 -10.64 10.74
N HIS A 165 -5.19 -9.79 11.78
CA HIS A 165 -6.00 -9.98 12.99
C HIS A 165 -7.49 -9.80 12.68
N LEU A 166 -7.86 -8.72 11.97
CA LEU A 166 -9.26 -8.45 11.59
C LEU A 166 -9.85 -9.50 10.65
N LEU A 167 -9.04 -10.11 9.78
CA LEU A 167 -9.46 -11.20 8.90
C LEU A 167 -9.90 -12.47 9.65
N GLN A 168 -9.59 -12.59 10.95
CA GLN A 168 -10.02 -13.71 11.80
C GLN A 168 -11.35 -13.42 12.51
N PHE A 169 -11.67 -12.14 12.76
CA PHE A 169 -12.89 -11.74 13.45
C PHE A 169 -14.13 -11.73 12.55
N ASN A 170 -13.98 -11.60 11.24
CA ASN A 170 -15.11 -11.59 10.30
C ASN A 170 -15.42 -12.98 9.73
N VAL A 171 -15.86 -13.91 10.57
CA VAL A 171 -16.33 -15.23 10.12
C VAL A 171 -17.58 -15.64 10.89
N ASP A 172 -18.68 -14.93 10.63
CA ASP A 172 -20.01 -15.56 10.68
C ASP A 172 -20.53 -15.63 9.24
N GLU A 173 -20.16 -16.69 8.52
CA GLU A 173 -20.64 -16.99 7.17
C GLU A 173 -22.07 -17.56 7.18
N ASN A 174 -22.70 -17.67 8.35
CA ASN A 174 -24.10 -18.09 8.48
C ASN A 174 -25.08 -16.93 8.20
N LEU A 175 -24.85 -16.16 7.13
CA LEU A 175 -25.90 -15.30 6.58
C LEU A 175 -26.91 -16.20 5.84
N ALA A 176 -27.74 -16.90 6.59
CA ALA A 176 -28.78 -17.74 6.03
C ALA A 176 -29.95 -16.85 5.59
N MET A 177 -30.05 -16.56 4.30
CA MET A 177 -31.29 -16.06 3.71
C MET A 177 -32.30 -17.21 3.68
N ARG A 178 -33.31 -17.15 4.55
CA ARG A 178 -34.40 -18.12 4.55
C ARG A 178 -35.62 -17.49 3.89
N PRO A 179 -36.00 -17.92 2.67
CA PRO A 179 -37.30 -17.55 2.12
C PRO A 179 -38.38 -18.18 3.00
N HIS A 180 -39.36 -17.40 3.44
CA HIS A 180 -40.53 -17.92 4.12
C HIS A 180 -41.77 -17.67 3.25
N PHE A 181 -42.59 -18.71 3.13
CA PHE A 181 -43.86 -18.67 2.42
C PHE A 181 -44.96 -18.91 3.45
N GLN A 182 -45.87 -17.95 3.57
CA GLN A 182 -46.99 -18.07 4.51
C GLN A 182 -48.31 -17.87 3.75
N TYR A 183 -49.14 -18.91 3.75
CA TYR A 183 -50.47 -18.87 3.15
C TYR A 183 -51.47 -18.36 4.19
N ASN A 184 -52.20 -17.28 3.87
CA ASN A 184 -53.24 -16.74 4.75
C ASN A 184 -54.63 -17.23 4.30
N PRO A 185 -55.25 -18.19 5.01
CA PRO A 185 -56.53 -18.77 4.60
C PRO A 185 -57.72 -17.81 4.74
N MET A 186 -57.57 -16.68 5.43
CA MET A 186 -58.65 -15.70 5.63
C MET A 186 -58.80 -14.72 4.47
N GLU A 187 -57.69 -14.39 3.78
CA GLU A 187 -57.67 -13.44 2.66
C GLU A 187 -57.45 -14.14 1.30
N ASN A 188 -57.25 -15.47 1.29
CA ASN A 188 -56.91 -16.28 0.12
C ASN A 188 -55.71 -15.71 -0.68
N SER A 189 -54.75 -15.15 0.05
CA SER A 189 -53.52 -14.55 -0.48
C SER A 189 -52.30 -15.31 0.04
N SER A 190 -51.19 -15.21 -0.69
CA SER A 190 -49.92 -15.83 -0.32
C SER A 190 -48.88 -14.76 -0.10
N ASP A 191 -48.28 -14.74 1.09
CA ASP A 191 -47.26 -13.77 1.44
C ASP A 191 -45.87 -14.39 1.23
N LEU A 192 -45.05 -13.67 0.45
CA LEU A 192 -43.66 -14.02 0.17
C LEU A 192 -42.77 -13.04 0.91
N GLY A 193 -41.97 -13.56 1.85
CA GLY A 193 -41.04 -12.76 2.63
C GLY A 193 -39.64 -13.37 2.67
N VAL A 194 -38.64 -12.50 2.82
CA VAL A 194 -37.25 -12.91 3.05
C VAL A 194 -36.84 -12.47 4.44
N THR A 195 -36.33 -13.40 5.25
CA THR A 195 -35.82 -13.08 6.60
C THR A 195 -34.30 -13.18 6.59
N LEU A 196 -33.65 -12.11 7.04
CA LEU A 196 -32.21 -12.04 7.30
C LEU A 196 -31.98 -12.18 8.80
N ASN A 197 -31.22 -13.18 9.22
CA ASN A 197 -30.89 -13.38 10.63
C ASN A 197 -29.41 -13.10 10.86
N PHE A 198 -29.11 -12.15 11.73
CA PHE A 198 -27.75 -11.81 12.16
C PHE A 198 -27.52 -12.37 13.56
N LYS A 199 -26.53 -13.24 13.71
CA LYS A 199 -25.96 -13.58 15.02
C LYS A 199 -24.64 -12.84 15.15
N PHE A 200 -24.45 -12.20 16.30
CA PHE A 200 -23.22 -11.53 16.73
C PHE A 200 -22.71 -12.20 17.99
#